data_AF-A0A945NJG3-F1
#
_entry.id   AF-A0A945NJG3-F1
#
_cell.length_a   1.000
_cell.length_b   1.000
_cell.length_c   1.000
_cell.angle_alpha   90.00
_cell.angle_beta   90.00
_cell.angle_gamma   90.00
#
_symmetry.space_group_name_H-M   'P 1'
#
loop_
_entity.id
_entity.type
_entity.pdbx_description
1 polymer ?
#
loop_
_entity_poly.entity_id
_entity_poly.type
_entity_poly.pdbx_seq_one_letter_code
_entity_poly.pdbx_strand_id
1 'polypeptide(L)'
;LEDLTRTFNEALSGINTVGENVTQRADEAAEASGRAITNMDAWGKSIKRGTDDLTTASSKLADDAKEAANSVKRQTDSLSKTSQQASEITDALKELAQKSGHEDFLRRMSLVSEGLESIAIDINRIMETRITEDDWKRYNRGDNSVFLRKILGMRNKAKLAKINQLYRSDSDFREYVIRYLGQFDELIASARRSGQEGVLGASFMTSDAGKVYMVLQSALAREIGGEAKDEEPDPA
;
A
#
# COMPACT_ATOMS: atom_id res chain seq x y z
N LEU A 1 -23.01 17.60 118.44
CA LEU A 1 -23.74 16.33 118.19
C LEU A 1 -24.48 16.40 116.85
N GLU A 2 -25.22 17.47 116.52
CA GLU A 2 -25.88 17.60 115.20
C GLU A 2 -24.92 17.66 113.99
N ASP A 3 -23.80 18.38 114.09
CA ASP A 3 -22.87 18.60 112.96
C ASP A 3 -22.13 17.32 112.51
N LEU A 4 -21.85 16.42 113.46
CA LEU A 4 -21.24 15.11 113.21
C LEU A 4 -22.22 14.15 112.53
N THR A 5 -23.50 14.19 112.95
CA THR A 5 -24.55 13.38 112.32
C THR A 5 -24.83 13.85 110.89
N ARG A 6 -24.72 15.16 110.63
CA ARG A 6 -24.88 15.73 109.28
C ARG A 6 -23.74 15.31 108.34
N THR A 7 -22.49 15.49 108.77
CA THR A 7 -21.30 15.08 107.98
C THR A 7 -21.23 13.57 107.77
N PHE A 8 -21.66 12.76 108.73
CA PHE A 8 -21.76 11.30 108.57
C PHE A 8 -22.84 10.89 107.56
N ASN A 9 -24.02 11.52 107.59
CA ASN A 9 -25.07 11.30 106.58
C ASN A 9 -24.64 11.78 105.18
N GLU A 10 -23.91 12.89 105.08
CA GLU A 10 -23.32 13.38 103.83
C GLU A 10 -22.26 12.40 103.27
N ALA A 11 -21.39 11.84 104.12
CA ALA A 11 -20.39 10.85 103.71
C ALA A 11 -21.02 9.52 103.29
N LEU A 12 -22.04 9.03 104.01
CA LEU A 12 -22.81 7.85 103.63
C LEU A 12 -23.55 8.07 102.31
N SER A 13 -24.14 9.25 102.11
CA SER A 13 -24.74 9.64 100.83
C SER A 13 -23.69 9.67 99.72
N GLY A 14 -22.51 10.25 99.96
CA GLY A 14 -21.39 10.28 99.01
C GLY A 14 -20.89 8.88 98.62
N ILE A 15 -20.76 7.97 99.58
CA ILE A 15 -20.38 6.57 99.32
C ILE A 15 -21.46 5.83 98.53
N ASN A 16 -22.74 6.01 98.86
CA ASN A 16 -23.84 5.44 98.07
C ASN A 16 -23.83 5.99 96.64
N THR A 17 -23.62 7.30 96.48
CA THR A 17 -23.54 7.95 95.17
C THR A 17 -22.35 7.42 94.35
N VAL A 18 -21.20 7.19 94.99
CA VAL A 18 -20.02 6.60 94.33
C VAL A 18 -20.28 5.14 93.96
N GLY A 19 -20.90 4.36 94.86
CA GLY A 19 -21.29 2.98 94.58
C GLY A 19 -22.25 2.88 93.38
N GLU A 20 -23.28 3.73 93.34
CA GLU A 20 -24.19 3.87 92.21
C GLU A 20 -23.45 4.25 90.92
N ASN A 21 -22.54 5.23 90.97
CA ASN A 21 -21.74 5.64 89.81
C ASN A 21 -20.78 4.55 89.30
N VAL A 22 -20.15 3.78 90.19
CA VAL A 22 -19.26 2.68 89.80
C VAL A 22 -20.06 1.55 89.17
N THR A 23 -21.23 1.23 89.72
CA THR A 23 -22.12 0.21 89.17
C THR A 23 -22.62 0.64 87.79
N GLN A 24 -23.06 1.89 87.66
CA GLN A 24 -23.45 2.48 86.38
C GLN A 24 -22.32 2.41 85.34
N ARG A 25 -21.09 2.77 85.72
CA ARG A 25 -19.94 2.69 84.79
C ARG A 25 -19.55 1.27 84.42
N ALA A 26 -19.69 0.31 85.34
CA ALA A 26 -19.44 -1.10 85.05
C ALA A 26 -20.48 -1.65 84.05
N ASP A 27 -21.74 -1.25 84.20
CA ASP A 27 -22.82 -1.58 83.28
C ASP A 27 -22.58 -0.95 81.90
N GLU A 28 -22.24 0.34 81.85
CA GLU A 28 -21.88 1.04 80.61
C GLU A 28 -20.67 0.39 79.90
N ALA A 29 -19.66 -0.05 80.66
CA ALA A 29 -18.49 -0.75 80.12
C ALA A 29 -18.83 -2.16 79.61
N ALA A 30 -19.69 -2.89 80.32
CA ALA A 30 -20.18 -4.20 79.89
C ALA A 30 -21.01 -4.08 78.60
N GLU A 31 -21.88 -3.07 78.50
CA GLU A 31 -22.62 -2.76 77.29
C GLU A 31 -21.70 -2.34 76.14
N ALA A 32 -20.71 -1.50 76.40
CA ALA A 32 -19.73 -1.08 75.39
C ALA A 32 -18.90 -2.27 74.87
N SER A 33 -18.45 -3.15 75.77
CA SER A 33 -17.71 -4.37 75.43
C SER A 33 -18.58 -5.36 74.63
N GLY A 34 -19.84 -5.56 75.04
CA GLY A 34 -20.81 -6.37 74.31
C GLY A 34 -21.02 -5.87 72.89
N ARG A 35 -21.18 -4.55 72.70
CA ARG A 35 -21.27 -3.91 71.38
C ARG A 35 -19.99 -4.11 70.56
N ALA A 36 -18.81 -4.00 71.18
CA ALA A 36 -17.53 -4.18 70.49
C ALA A 36 -17.37 -5.61 69.96
N ILE A 37 -17.75 -6.63 70.75
CA ILE A 37 -17.73 -8.03 70.34
C ILE A 37 -18.69 -8.28 69.18
N THR A 38 -19.92 -7.74 69.24
CA THR A 38 -20.88 -7.83 68.13
C THR A 38 -20.35 -7.16 66.86
N ASN A 39 -19.71 -6.00 66.99
CA ASN A 39 -19.09 -5.29 65.87
C ASN A 39 -17.91 -6.08 65.28
N MET A 40 -17.08 -6.73 66.11
CA MET A 40 -15.98 -7.57 65.64
C MET A 40 -16.46 -8.81 64.87
N ASP A 41 -17.54 -9.46 65.32
CA ASP A 41 -18.19 -10.55 64.58
C ASP A 41 -18.73 -10.05 63.22
N ALA A 42 -19.38 -8.90 63.21
CA ALA A 42 -19.86 -8.27 61.98
C ALA A 42 -18.71 -7.90 61.01
N TRP A 43 -17.58 -7.48 61.55
CA TRP A 43 -16.38 -7.14 60.78
C TRP A 43 -15.71 -8.39 60.20
N GLY A 44 -15.55 -9.45 60.99
CA GLY A 44 -15.02 -10.73 60.54
C GLY A 44 -15.86 -11.35 59.41
N LYS A 45 -17.19 -11.28 59.51
CA LYS A 45 -18.11 -11.68 58.44
C LYS A 45 -17.94 -10.85 57.17
N SER A 46 -17.70 -9.55 57.31
CA SER A 46 -17.51 -8.63 56.18
C SER A 46 -16.18 -8.87 55.45
N ILE A 47 -15.09 -9.14 56.19
CA ILE A 47 -13.81 -9.52 55.59
C ILE A 47 -13.92 -10.85 54.86
N LYS A 48 -14.55 -11.86 55.47
CA LYS A 48 -14.72 -13.17 54.83
C LYS A 48 -15.48 -13.04 53.51
N ARG A 49 -16.59 -12.29 53.50
CA ARG A 49 -17.32 -11.95 52.27
C ARG A 49 -16.43 -11.25 51.24
N GLY A 50 -15.67 -10.24 51.66
CA GLY A 50 -14.75 -9.52 50.76
C GLY A 50 -13.69 -10.42 50.12
N THR A 51 -13.13 -11.39 50.86
CA THR A 51 -12.16 -12.35 50.32
C THR A 51 -12.81 -13.35 49.36
N ASP A 52 -14.01 -13.82 49.66
CA ASP A 52 -14.78 -14.73 48.79
C ASP A 52 -15.16 -14.01 47.47
N ASP A 53 -15.61 -12.75 47.56
CA ASP A 53 -15.91 -11.89 46.42
C ASP A 53 -14.66 -11.64 45.57
N LEU A 54 -13.52 -11.34 46.22
CA LEU A 54 -12.24 -11.12 45.53
C LEU A 54 -11.74 -12.37 44.80
N THR A 55 -11.85 -13.54 45.43
CA THR A 55 -11.45 -14.82 44.83
C THR A 55 -12.32 -15.12 43.62
N THR A 56 -13.63 -14.91 43.75
CA THR A 56 -14.60 -15.07 42.65
C THR A 56 -14.31 -14.10 41.51
N ALA A 57 -14.08 -12.83 41.82
CA ALA A 57 -13.74 -11.80 40.84
C ALA A 57 -12.41 -12.11 40.13
N SER A 58 -11.41 -12.59 40.86
CA SER A 58 -10.09 -12.94 40.30
C SER A 58 -10.17 -14.17 39.39
N SER A 59 -10.95 -15.19 39.78
CA SER A 59 -11.20 -16.36 38.92
C SER A 59 -11.88 -15.94 37.62
N LYS A 60 -12.93 -15.11 37.74
CA LYS A 60 -13.64 -14.59 36.57
C LYS A 60 -12.73 -13.77 35.66
N LEU A 61 -11.88 -12.92 36.23
CA LEU A 61 -10.91 -12.13 35.48
C LEU A 61 -9.90 -13.02 34.72
N ALA A 62 -9.45 -14.12 35.32
CA ALA A 62 -8.56 -15.07 34.66
C ALA A 62 -9.24 -15.76 33.47
N ASP A 63 -10.52 -16.11 33.61
CA ASP A 63 -11.32 -16.68 32.52
C ASP A 63 -11.56 -15.66 31.38
N ASP A 64 -11.95 -14.44 31.72
CA ASP A 64 -12.16 -13.35 30.76
C ASP A 64 -10.85 -13.03 30.00
N ALA A 65 -9.71 -13.01 30.69
CA ALA A 65 -8.40 -12.80 30.07
C ALA A 65 -8.03 -13.92 29.09
N LYS A 66 -8.35 -15.17 29.44
CA LYS A 66 -8.14 -16.34 28.56
C LYS A 66 -9.02 -16.25 27.32
N GLU A 67 -10.27 -15.82 27.46
CA GLU A 67 -11.18 -15.61 26.35
C GLU A 67 -10.69 -14.49 25.43
N ALA A 68 -10.26 -13.36 26.00
CA ALA A 68 -9.66 -12.27 25.24
C ALA A 68 -8.40 -12.70 24.47
N ALA A 69 -7.49 -13.44 25.10
CA ALA A 69 -6.30 -13.97 24.43
C ALA A 69 -6.65 -14.90 23.26
N ASN A 70 -7.66 -15.76 23.43
CA ASN A 70 -8.15 -16.63 22.36
C ASN A 70 -8.81 -15.84 21.23
N SER A 71 -9.54 -14.77 21.54
CA SER A 71 -10.14 -13.87 20.55
C SER A 71 -9.07 -13.17 19.73
N VAL A 72 -8.05 -12.60 20.38
CA VAL A 72 -6.90 -11.96 19.71
C VAL A 72 -6.16 -12.95 18.80
N LYS A 73 -5.96 -14.20 19.26
CA LYS A 73 -5.35 -15.24 18.42
C LYS A 73 -6.17 -15.50 17.16
N ARG A 74 -7.49 -15.69 17.29
CA ARG A 74 -8.39 -15.89 16.15
C ARG A 74 -8.39 -14.70 15.18
N GLN A 75 -8.39 -13.48 15.71
CA GLN A 75 -8.31 -12.27 14.89
C GLN A 75 -6.98 -12.19 14.12
N THR A 76 -5.86 -12.55 14.76
CA THR A 76 -4.54 -12.57 14.12
C THR A 76 -4.47 -13.62 13.00
N ASP A 77 -5.01 -14.81 13.23
CA ASP A 77 -5.08 -15.88 12.21
C ASP A 77 -5.95 -15.44 11.03
N SER A 78 -7.09 -14.80 11.30
CA SER A 78 -7.96 -14.24 10.25
C SER A 78 -7.27 -13.13 9.47
N LEU A 79 -6.58 -12.21 10.16
CA LEU A 79 -5.85 -11.10 9.53
C LEU A 79 -4.72 -11.62 8.64
N SER A 80 -3.96 -12.63 9.09
CA SER A 80 -2.93 -13.29 8.30
C SER A 80 -3.52 -13.89 7.02
N LYS A 81 -4.65 -14.60 7.13
CA LYS A 81 -5.36 -15.14 5.97
C LYS A 81 -5.83 -14.06 5.00
N THR A 82 -6.45 -13.00 5.50
CA THR A 82 -6.89 -11.86 4.67
C THR A 82 -5.71 -11.16 4.00
N SER A 83 -4.59 -11.01 4.71
CA SER A 83 -3.35 -10.46 4.14
C SER A 83 -2.81 -11.31 2.99
N GLN A 84 -2.83 -12.63 3.14
CA GLN A 84 -2.44 -13.55 2.08
C GLN A 84 -3.34 -13.40 0.85
N GLN A 85 -4.66 -13.35 1.05
CA GLN A 85 -5.63 -13.13 -0.03
C GLN A 85 -5.45 -11.77 -0.72
N ALA A 86 -5.14 -10.71 0.03
CA ALA A 86 -4.86 -9.40 -0.53
C ALA A 86 -3.58 -9.39 -1.39
N SER A 87 -2.57 -10.16 -0.99
CA SER A 87 -1.35 -10.36 -1.81
C SER A 87 -1.69 -11.05 -3.13
N GLU A 88 -2.48 -12.12 -3.09
CA GLU A 88 -2.93 -12.84 -4.29
C GLU A 88 -3.72 -11.94 -5.25
N ILE A 89 -4.63 -11.11 -4.72
CA ILE A 89 -5.37 -10.11 -5.51
C ILE A 89 -4.42 -9.08 -6.13
N THR A 90 -3.41 -8.64 -5.39
CA THR A 90 -2.42 -7.67 -5.88
C THR A 90 -1.61 -8.24 -7.04
N ASP A 91 -1.24 -9.53 -6.98
CA ASP A 91 -0.53 -10.19 -8.07
C ASP A 91 -1.44 -10.40 -9.30
N ALA A 92 -2.71 -10.76 -9.10
CA ALA A 92 -3.70 -10.82 -10.18
C ALA A 92 -3.94 -9.45 -10.84
N LEU A 93 -3.95 -8.36 -10.06
CA LEU A 93 -4.06 -6.99 -10.58
C LEU A 93 -2.83 -6.58 -11.40
N LYS A 94 -1.62 -6.99 -11.01
CA LYS A 94 -0.41 -6.77 -11.83
C LYS A 94 -0.51 -7.51 -13.15
N GLU A 95 -1.00 -8.76 -13.14
CA GLU A 95 -1.21 -9.54 -14.37
C GLU A 95 -2.27 -8.89 -15.28
N LEU A 96 -3.38 -8.41 -14.71
CA LEU A 96 -4.41 -7.69 -15.43
C LEU A 96 -3.88 -6.38 -16.02
N ALA A 97 -3.11 -5.60 -15.27
CA ALA A 97 -2.49 -4.37 -15.74
C ALA A 97 -1.52 -4.62 -16.89
N GLN A 98 -0.78 -5.73 -16.91
CA GLN A 98 0.05 -6.13 -18.04
C GLN A 98 -0.78 -6.46 -19.29
N LYS A 99 -1.90 -7.18 -19.13
CA LYS A 99 -2.83 -7.49 -20.23
C LYS A 99 -3.53 -6.22 -20.75
N SER A 100 -3.98 -5.34 -19.85
CA SER A 100 -4.52 -4.03 -20.21
C SER A 100 -3.48 -3.18 -20.93
N GLY A 101 -2.21 -3.22 -20.52
CA GLY A 101 -1.12 -2.52 -21.21
C GLY A 101 -1.02 -2.88 -22.70
N HIS A 102 -1.36 -4.12 -23.08
CA HIS A 102 -1.43 -4.55 -24.48
C HIS A 102 -2.62 -3.93 -25.24
N GLU A 103 -3.83 -3.97 -24.68
CA GLU A 103 -5.02 -3.34 -25.31
C GLU A 103 -4.84 -1.82 -25.46
N ASP A 104 -4.24 -1.22 -24.45
CA ASP A 104 -3.99 0.20 -24.34
C ASP A 104 -2.89 0.62 -25.34
N PHE A 105 -1.90 -0.25 -25.58
CA PHE A 105 -0.93 -0.13 -26.67
C PHE A 105 -1.60 -0.24 -28.05
N LEU A 106 -2.50 -1.21 -28.26
CA LEU A 106 -3.24 -1.36 -29.53
C LEU A 106 -4.13 -0.13 -29.82
N ARG A 107 -4.80 0.41 -28.79
CA ARG A 107 -5.57 1.66 -28.89
C ARG A 107 -4.68 2.83 -29.27
N ARG A 108 -3.50 2.96 -28.67
CA ARG A 108 -2.53 4.00 -29.03
C ARG A 108 -1.95 3.81 -30.43
N MET A 109 -1.70 2.59 -30.86
CA MET A 109 -1.33 2.29 -32.25
C MET A 109 -2.41 2.80 -33.22
N SER A 110 -3.68 2.58 -32.89
CA SER A 110 -4.80 3.13 -33.66
C SER A 110 -4.77 4.66 -33.71
N LEU A 111 -4.55 5.34 -32.57
CA LEU A 111 -4.48 6.81 -32.49
C LEU A 111 -3.25 7.39 -33.22
N VAL A 112 -2.10 6.71 -33.16
CA VAL A 112 -0.91 7.07 -33.94
C VAL A 112 -1.20 6.89 -35.43
N SER A 113 -1.84 5.80 -35.83
CA SER A 113 -2.26 5.56 -37.21
C SER A 113 -3.28 6.60 -37.69
N GLU A 114 -4.19 7.03 -36.81
CA GLU A 114 -5.22 8.05 -37.06
C GLU A 114 -4.63 9.46 -37.16
N GLY A 115 -3.71 9.85 -36.27
CA GLY A 115 -2.98 11.12 -36.38
C GLY A 115 -2.13 11.20 -37.66
N LEU A 116 -1.70 10.03 -38.16
CA LEU A 116 -1.05 9.90 -39.45
C LEU A 116 -2.04 9.87 -40.63
N GLU A 117 -3.35 10.09 -40.44
CA GLU A 117 -4.33 10.10 -41.54
C GLU A 117 -4.09 11.22 -42.56
N SER A 118 -3.48 12.34 -42.18
CA SER A 118 -3.00 13.36 -43.15
C SER A 118 -1.77 12.91 -43.96
N ILE A 119 -1.20 11.75 -43.61
CA ILE A 119 -0.11 11.00 -44.26
C ILE A 119 -0.65 9.65 -44.84
N ALA A 120 -1.95 9.35 -44.68
CA ALA A 120 -2.62 8.05 -44.85
C ALA A 120 -2.30 7.28 -46.15
N ILE A 121 -2.09 7.98 -47.27
CA ILE A 121 -1.84 7.31 -48.55
C ILE A 121 -0.56 6.46 -48.49
N ASP A 122 0.39 6.80 -47.62
CA ASP A 122 1.67 6.10 -47.53
C ASP A 122 1.77 5.07 -46.40
N ILE A 123 0.92 5.09 -45.36
CA ILE A 123 0.97 4.08 -44.28
C ILE A 123 0.50 2.72 -44.74
N ASN A 124 -0.59 2.63 -45.50
CA ASN A 124 -1.05 1.34 -46.03
C ASN A 124 0.06 0.65 -46.83
N ARG A 125 0.86 1.41 -47.58
CA ARG A 125 2.05 0.90 -48.28
C ARG A 125 3.17 0.43 -47.34
N ILE A 126 3.38 1.11 -46.21
CA ILE A 126 4.32 0.67 -45.16
C ILE A 126 3.87 -0.67 -44.59
N MET A 127 2.58 -0.81 -44.30
CA MET A 127 1.96 -2.02 -43.75
C MET A 127 2.03 -3.19 -44.75
N GLU A 128 1.76 -2.94 -46.04
CA GLU A 128 1.85 -3.93 -47.12
C GLU A 128 3.28 -4.41 -47.42
N THR A 129 4.30 -3.67 -46.99
CA THR A 129 5.70 -4.03 -47.24
C THR A 129 6.11 -5.23 -46.38
N ARG A 130 6.46 -6.34 -47.02
CA ARG A 130 7.01 -7.52 -46.34
C ARG A 130 8.47 -7.28 -45.94
N ILE A 131 8.74 -7.44 -44.64
CA ILE A 131 10.08 -7.37 -44.04
C ILE A 131 10.52 -8.78 -43.66
N THR A 132 11.75 -9.15 -44.03
CA THR A 132 12.32 -10.46 -43.68
C THR A 132 13.16 -10.36 -42.40
N GLU A 133 13.43 -11.51 -41.79
CA GLU A 133 14.32 -11.59 -40.62
C GLU A 133 15.75 -11.10 -40.93
N ASP A 134 16.21 -11.22 -42.18
CA ASP A 134 17.52 -10.71 -42.61
C ASP A 134 17.56 -9.17 -42.65
N ASP A 135 16.49 -8.53 -43.14
CA ASP A 135 16.35 -7.07 -43.10
C ASP A 135 16.43 -6.56 -41.65
N TRP A 136 15.82 -7.29 -40.72
CA TRP A 136 15.88 -7.00 -39.28
C TRP A 136 17.29 -7.15 -38.71
N LYS A 137 17.98 -8.26 -39.01
CA LYS A 137 19.39 -8.44 -38.58
C LYS A 137 20.32 -7.37 -39.12
N ARG A 138 20.01 -6.77 -40.29
CA ARG A 138 20.78 -5.65 -40.85
C ARG A 138 20.47 -4.33 -40.15
N TYR A 139 19.20 -4.06 -39.86
CA TYR A 139 18.78 -2.90 -39.07
C TYR A 139 19.42 -2.91 -37.67
N ASN A 140 19.36 -4.03 -36.95
CA ASN A 140 19.97 -4.15 -35.61
C ASN A 140 21.50 -4.04 -35.63
N ARG A 141 22.14 -4.26 -36.78
CA ARG A 141 23.59 -4.02 -37.00
C ARG A 141 23.91 -2.59 -37.45
N GLY A 142 22.92 -1.70 -37.51
CA GLY A 142 23.06 -0.29 -37.84
C GLY A 142 22.85 0.07 -39.31
N ASP A 143 22.55 -0.88 -40.20
CA ASP A 143 22.22 -0.60 -41.61
C ASP A 143 20.73 -0.25 -41.78
N ASN A 144 20.32 0.86 -41.18
CA ASN A 144 18.92 1.33 -41.17
C ASN A 144 18.45 1.80 -42.56
N SER A 145 19.39 2.06 -43.47
CA SER A 145 19.17 2.69 -44.77
C SER A 145 18.41 1.80 -45.76
N VAL A 146 18.66 0.49 -45.70
CA VAL A 146 18.09 -0.52 -46.59
C VAL A 146 16.63 -0.79 -46.23
N PHE A 147 16.36 -0.92 -44.94
CA PHE A 147 15.03 -1.10 -44.38
C PHE A 147 14.11 0.10 -44.70
N LEU A 148 14.56 1.32 -44.41
CA LEU A 148 13.76 2.53 -44.67
C LEU A 148 13.50 2.73 -46.17
N ARG A 149 14.44 2.35 -47.04
CA ARG A 149 14.25 2.41 -48.49
C ARG A 149 13.20 1.39 -48.96
N LYS A 150 13.16 0.21 -48.35
CA LYS A 150 12.20 -0.86 -48.64
C LYS A 150 10.77 -0.43 -48.27
N ILE A 151 10.60 0.22 -47.12
CA ILE A 151 9.31 0.65 -46.59
C ILE A 151 8.83 1.98 -47.19
N LEU A 152 9.67 3.01 -47.19
CA LEU A 152 9.27 4.37 -47.59
C LEU A 152 9.51 4.66 -49.08
N GLY A 153 10.26 3.80 -49.77
CA GLY A 153 10.66 3.96 -51.16
C GLY A 153 11.73 5.05 -51.37
N MET A 154 11.92 5.45 -52.63
CA MET A 154 12.94 6.43 -53.03
C MET A 154 12.72 7.84 -52.45
N ARG A 155 11.52 8.16 -51.96
CA ARG A 155 11.18 9.47 -51.34
C ARG A 155 11.22 9.45 -49.81
N ASN A 156 12.02 8.56 -49.21
CA ASN A 156 12.10 8.38 -47.75
C ASN A 156 12.43 9.68 -46.98
N LYS A 157 13.35 10.52 -47.45
CA LYS A 157 13.78 11.75 -46.76
C LYS A 157 12.66 12.79 -46.60
N ALA A 158 11.83 12.98 -47.63
CA ALA A 158 10.72 13.93 -47.61
C ALA A 158 9.57 13.47 -46.70
N LYS A 159 9.29 12.16 -46.70
CA LYS A 159 8.27 11.55 -45.84
C LYS A 159 8.64 11.63 -44.36
N LEU A 160 9.89 11.31 -44.02
CA LEU A 160 10.40 11.43 -42.65
C LEU A 160 10.35 12.89 -42.17
N ALA A 161 10.63 13.86 -43.04
CA ALA A 161 10.53 15.29 -42.70
C ALA A 161 9.09 15.71 -42.38
N LYS A 162 8.09 15.18 -43.11
CA LYS A 162 6.67 15.44 -42.84
C LYS A 162 6.22 14.88 -41.49
N ILE A 163 6.67 13.67 -41.13
CA ILE A 163 6.39 13.06 -39.81
C ILE A 163 7.03 13.89 -38.69
N ASN A 164 8.27 14.33 -38.88
CA ASN A 164 8.96 15.18 -37.91
C ASN A 164 8.25 16.54 -37.75
N GLN A 165 7.81 17.16 -38.85
CA GLN A 165 7.03 18.40 -38.80
C GLN A 165 5.73 18.21 -38.01
N LEU A 166 4.99 17.12 -38.27
CA LEU A 166 3.76 16.80 -37.55
C LEU A 166 3.99 16.62 -36.05
N TYR A 167 5.06 15.91 -35.67
CA TYR A 167 5.49 15.73 -34.28
C TYR A 167 5.77 17.07 -33.56
N ARG A 168 6.28 18.08 -34.29
CA ARG A 168 6.55 19.40 -33.73
C ARG A 168 5.29 20.26 -33.62
N SER A 169 4.40 20.20 -34.61
CA SER A 169 3.21 21.05 -34.68
C SER A 169 2.04 20.56 -33.84
N ASP A 170 1.94 19.26 -33.60
CA ASP A 170 0.78 18.63 -32.94
C ASP A 170 1.21 18.01 -31.59
N SER A 171 0.65 18.53 -30.50
CA SER A 171 0.94 18.07 -29.14
C SER A 171 0.41 16.68 -28.85
N ASP A 172 -0.76 16.37 -29.37
CA ASP A 172 -1.47 15.12 -29.07
C ASP A 172 -0.78 13.99 -29.84
N PHE A 173 -0.45 14.24 -31.11
CA PHE A 173 0.37 13.32 -31.90
C PHE A 173 1.73 13.07 -31.27
N ARG A 174 2.41 14.12 -30.79
CA ARG A 174 3.68 13.98 -30.06
C ARG A 174 3.54 13.10 -28.83
N GLU A 175 2.51 13.31 -28.03
CA GLU A 175 2.25 12.51 -26.84
C GLU A 175 2.00 11.04 -27.20
N TYR A 176 1.21 10.78 -28.25
CA TYR A 176 0.97 9.44 -28.75
C TYR A 176 2.27 8.76 -29.20
N VAL A 177 3.12 9.47 -29.95
CA VAL A 177 4.40 8.95 -30.43
C VAL A 177 5.36 8.65 -29.26
N ILE A 178 5.49 9.56 -28.28
CA ILE A 178 6.36 9.35 -27.11
C ILE A 178 5.93 8.10 -26.33
N ARG A 179 4.63 7.99 -26.01
CA ARG A 179 4.10 6.83 -25.29
C ARG A 179 4.24 5.54 -26.09
N TYR A 180 4.02 5.61 -27.40
CA TYR A 180 4.16 4.46 -28.31
C TYR A 180 5.60 3.94 -28.36
N LEU A 181 6.59 4.83 -28.55
CA LEU A 181 8.00 4.45 -28.57
C LEU A 181 8.44 3.84 -27.25
N GLY A 182 8.09 4.45 -26.11
CA GLY A 182 8.45 3.93 -24.78
C GLY A 182 7.86 2.55 -24.50
N GLN A 183 6.60 2.30 -24.86
CA GLN A 183 5.98 0.98 -24.69
C GLN A 183 6.61 -0.08 -25.59
N PHE A 184 6.99 0.31 -26.80
CA PHE A 184 7.66 -0.59 -27.72
C PHE A 184 9.08 -0.94 -27.23
N ASP A 185 9.81 0.03 -26.65
CA ASP A 185 11.12 -0.18 -26.03
C ASP A 185 11.02 -1.13 -24.83
N GLU A 186 10.00 -0.98 -23.98
CA GLU A 186 9.73 -1.90 -22.87
C GLU A 186 9.41 -3.32 -23.34
N LEU A 187 8.66 -3.47 -24.44
CA LEU A 187 8.36 -4.76 -25.06
C LEU A 187 9.63 -5.44 -25.58
N ILE A 188 10.50 -4.70 -26.29
CA ILE A 188 11.79 -5.22 -26.76
C ILE A 188 12.66 -5.64 -25.56
N ALA A 189 12.73 -4.81 -24.52
CA ALA A 189 13.50 -5.09 -23.31
C ALA A 189 12.96 -6.33 -22.57
N SER A 190 11.63 -6.52 -22.55
CA SER A 190 10.97 -7.69 -21.97
C SER A 190 11.31 -8.97 -22.74
N ALA A 191 11.23 -8.94 -24.07
CA ALA A 191 11.59 -10.07 -24.92
C ALA A 191 13.06 -10.51 -24.76
N ARG A 192 13.98 -9.54 -24.59
CA ARG A 192 15.40 -9.79 -24.28
C ARG A 192 15.59 -10.49 -22.93
N ARG A 193 14.95 -9.98 -21.87
CA ARG A 193 15.04 -10.58 -20.52
C ARG A 193 14.53 -12.03 -20.49
N SER A 194 13.50 -12.34 -21.26
CA SER A 194 12.90 -13.67 -21.33
C SER A 194 13.69 -14.66 -22.21
N GLY A 195 14.80 -14.26 -22.84
CA GLY A 195 15.58 -15.11 -23.74
C GLY A 195 14.85 -15.47 -25.05
N GLN A 196 13.71 -14.81 -25.33
CA GLN A 196 12.87 -15.05 -26.52
C GLN A 196 13.13 -14.01 -27.62
N GLU A 197 14.27 -13.32 -27.58
CA GLU A 197 14.64 -12.25 -28.52
C GLU A 197 14.55 -12.69 -29.99
N GLY A 198 14.87 -13.95 -30.30
CA GLY A 198 14.81 -14.48 -31.67
C GLY A 198 13.39 -14.66 -32.22
N VAL A 199 12.45 -15.15 -31.41
CA VAL A 199 11.11 -15.55 -31.88
C VAL A 199 10.08 -14.42 -31.70
N LEU A 200 10.05 -13.81 -30.52
CA LEU A 200 9.15 -12.68 -30.25
C LEU A 200 9.67 -11.41 -30.93
N GLY A 201 10.98 -11.17 -30.91
CA GLY A 201 11.57 -10.00 -31.58
C GLY A 201 11.30 -10.01 -33.09
N ALA A 202 11.50 -11.14 -33.77
CA ALA A 202 11.22 -11.21 -35.22
C ALA A 202 9.72 -11.06 -35.53
N SER A 203 8.83 -11.67 -34.75
CA SER A 203 7.37 -11.57 -34.95
C SER A 203 6.85 -10.15 -34.71
N PHE A 204 7.28 -9.49 -33.64
CA PHE A 204 6.88 -8.11 -33.33
C PHE A 204 7.51 -7.09 -34.29
N MET A 205 8.75 -7.28 -34.74
CA MET A 205 9.42 -6.32 -35.65
C MET A 205 8.95 -6.45 -37.10
N THR A 206 8.50 -7.63 -37.52
CA THR A 206 7.87 -7.83 -38.83
C THR A 206 6.39 -7.45 -38.85
N SER A 207 5.79 -7.26 -37.66
CA SER A 207 4.45 -6.71 -37.51
C SER A 207 4.38 -5.25 -37.96
N ASP A 208 3.17 -4.85 -38.30
CA ASP A 208 2.83 -3.49 -38.66
C ASP A 208 3.17 -2.46 -37.58
N ALA A 209 3.00 -2.82 -36.32
CA ALA A 209 3.42 -2.01 -35.18
C ALA A 209 4.95 -1.78 -35.18
N GLY A 210 5.73 -2.82 -35.42
CA GLY A 210 7.19 -2.72 -35.53
C GLY A 210 7.64 -1.80 -36.66
N LYS A 211 6.98 -1.89 -37.83
CA LYS A 211 7.25 -1.00 -38.97
C LYS A 211 6.98 0.47 -38.64
N VAL A 212 5.85 0.76 -37.99
CA VAL A 212 5.51 2.11 -37.54
C VAL A 212 6.53 2.62 -36.53
N TYR A 213 6.91 1.80 -35.53
CA TYR A 213 7.94 2.13 -34.54
C TYR A 213 9.25 2.54 -35.22
N MET A 214 9.73 1.75 -36.17
CA MET A 214 11.00 2.02 -36.86
C MET A 214 10.94 3.27 -37.74
N VAL A 215 9.80 3.53 -38.40
CA VAL A 215 9.61 4.75 -39.20
C VAL A 215 9.57 5.98 -38.31
N LEU A 216 8.87 5.93 -37.18
CA LEU A 216 8.82 7.02 -36.20
C LEU A 216 10.20 7.28 -35.59
N GLN A 217 10.87 6.25 -35.11
CA GLN A 217 12.22 6.36 -34.57
C GLN A 217 13.19 6.96 -35.60
N SER A 218 13.09 6.58 -36.87
CA SER A 218 13.93 7.12 -37.94
C SER A 218 13.57 8.56 -38.32
N ALA A 219 12.31 8.97 -38.19
CA ALA A 219 11.87 10.34 -38.42
C ALA A 219 12.38 11.28 -37.31
N LEU A 220 12.53 10.77 -36.09
CA LEU A 220 12.97 11.53 -34.92
C LEU A 220 14.50 11.45 -34.71
N ALA A 221 15.17 10.36 -35.09
CA ALA A 221 16.62 10.18 -34.92
C ALA A 221 17.46 11.17 -35.75
N ARG A 222 16.91 11.74 -36.83
CA ARG A 222 17.59 12.78 -37.63
C ARG A 222 17.81 14.09 -36.87
N GLU A 223 17.17 14.29 -35.72
CA GLU A 223 17.38 15.46 -34.86
C GLU A 223 18.47 15.19 -33.80
N ILE A 224 18.55 13.97 -33.26
CA ILE A 224 19.48 13.62 -32.17
C ILE A 224 20.95 13.52 -32.64
N GLY A 225 21.19 13.35 -33.95
CA GLY A 225 22.53 13.26 -34.54
C GLY A 225 23.04 14.52 -35.25
N GLY A 226 22.33 15.65 -35.14
CA GLY A 226 22.55 16.83 -36.00
C GLY A 226 23.42 17.96 -35.43
N GLU A 227 23.91 17.88 -34.19
CA GLU A 227 24.63 19.00 -33.54
C GLU A 227 26.15 18.83 -33.39
N ALA A 228 26.77 17.83 -34.00
CA ALA A 228 28.22 17.65 -33.89
C ALA A 228 28.87 17.35 -35.24
N LYS A 229 29.19 18.41 -36.00
CA LYS A 229 30.38 18.58 -36.87
C LYS A 229 30.11 19.69 -37.89
N ASP A 230 30.21 20.93 -37.44
CA ASP A 230 30.54 22.07 -38.30
C ASP A 230 31.42 23.01 -37.46
N GLU A 231 32.69 22.62 -37.30
CA GLU A 231 33.77 23.55 -36.97
C GLU A 231 35.05 22.93 -37.52
N GLU A 232 35.27 23.20 -38.80
CA GLU A 232 36.56 23.06 -39.46
C GLU A 232 37.37 24.32 -39.12
N PRO A 233 38.57 24.22 -38.51
CA PRO A 233 39.54 25.27 -38.65
C PRO A 233 40.44 24.92 -39.85
N ASP A 234 40.35 25.78 -40.86
CA ASP A 234 41.42 25.98 -41.85
C ASP A 234 42.75 26.23 -41.10
N PRO A 235 43.84 25.59 -41.53
CA PRO A 235 45.00 26.44 -41.75
C PRO A 235 45.79 26.05 -43.01
N ALA A 236 45.82 27.02 -43.94
CA ALA A 236 47.01 27.73 -44.45
C ALA A 236 48.13 26.91 -45.12
#